data_AF-A0A4P9VTS3-F1
#
_entry.id   AF-A0A4P9VTS3-F1
#
_cell.length_a   1.000
_cell.length_b   1.000
_cell.length_c   1.000
_cell.angle_alpha   90.00
_cell.angle_beta   90.00
_cell.angle_gamma   90.00
#
_symmetry.space_group_name_H-M   'P 1'
#
loop_
_entity.id
_entity.type
_entity.pdbx_description
1 polymer ?
#
loop_
_entity_poly.entity_id
_entity_poly.type
_entity_poly.pdbx_seq_one_letter_code
_entity_poly.pdbx_strand_id
1 'polypeptide(L)'
;MNQIELIIEEAKEFLEKNADAVPESDKWYAVGNFRKFVLSIEGNPSKANMEKSLHALRHHIVDQYDWNADYCKTISNFASKFEAIAKCK
;
A
#
# COMPACT_ATOMS: atom_id res chain seq x y z
N MET A 1 -14.74 2.30 -14.25
CA MET A 1 -13.76 2.08 -13.17
C MET A 1 -12.39 2.51 -13.69
N ASN A 2 -11.71 3.44 -13.02
CA ASN A 2 -10.41 3.98 -13.45
C ASN A 2 -9.24 3.12 -12.91
N GLN A 3 -8.03 3.28 -13.44
CA GLN A 3 -6.87 2.47 -13.06
C GLN A 3 -6.51 2.57 -11.56
N ILE A 4 -6.77 3.71 -10.91
CA ILE A 4 -6.56 3.89 -9.48
C ILE A 4 -7.58 3.07 -8.68
N GLU A 5 -8.85 3.05 -9.10
CA GLU A 5 -9.87 2.22 -8.44
C GLU A 5 -9.52 0.73 -8.55
N LEU A 6 -9.10 0.27 -9.74
CA LEU A 6 -8.68 -1.12 -9.96
C LEU A 6 -7.54 -1.55 -9.03
N ILE A 7 -6.46 -0.75 -8.96
CA ILE A 7 -5.31 -1.12 -8.13
C ILE A 7 -5.65 -1.03 -6.63
N ILE A 8 -6.55 -0.13 -6.22
CA ILE A 8 -7.04 -0.06 -4.85
C ILE A 8 -7.86 -1.30 -4.48
N GLU A 9 -8.67 -1.84 -5.38
CA GLU A 9 -9.36 -3.11 -5.15
C GLU A 9 -8.37 -4.28 -5.01
N GLU A 10 -7.32 -4.36 -5.84
CA GLU A 10 -6.24 -5.36 -5.65
C GLU A 10 -5.58 -5.25 -4.26
N ALA A 11 -5.39 -4.02 -3.76
CA ALA A 11 -4.84 -3.78 -2.43
C ALA A 11 -5.78 -4.27 -1.33
N LYS A 12 -7.09 -4.06 -1.47
CA LYS A 12 -8.09 -4.54 -0.51
C LYS A 12 -8.14 -6.06 -0.45
N GLU A 13 -8.12 -6.74 -1.60
CA GLU A 13 -8.05 -8.21 -1.63
C GLU A 13 -6.82 -8.75 -0.91
N PHE A 14 -5.67 -8.10 -1.06
CA PHE A 14 -4.46 -8.43 -0.31
C PHE A 14 -4.67 -8.23 1.20
N LEU A 15 -5.28 -7.12 1.62
CA LEU A 15 -5.54 -6.83 3.03
C LEU A 15 -6.50 -7.84 3.66
N GLU A 16 -7.52 -8.30 2.94
CA GLU A 16 -8.45 -9.34 3.39
C GLU A 16 -7.75 -10.68 3.60
N LYS A 17 -6.91 -11.10 2.64
CA LYS A 17 -6.12 -12.34 2.73
C LYS A 17 -5.07 -12.32 3.85
N ASN A 18 -4.80 -11.17 4.44
CA ASN A 18 -3.81 -10.98 5.50
C ASN A 18 -4.42 -10.33 6.75
N ALA A 19 -5.75 -10.43 6.93
CA ALA A 19 -6.45 -9.88 8.09
C ALA A 19 -6.03 -10.52 9.43
N ASP A 20 -5.45 -11.72 9.36
CA ASP A 20 -4.97 -12.55 10.46
C ASP A 20 -3.50 -12.31 10.86
N ALA A 21 -2.87 -11.22 10.37
CA ALA A 21 -1.51 -10.89 10.74
C ALA A 21 -1.35 -10.82 12.28
N VAL A 22 -0.40 -11.57 12.81
CA VAL A 22 -0.14 -11.67 14.27
C VAL A 22 0.19 -10.27 14.81
N PRO A 23 -0.51 -9.78 15.85
CA PRO A 23 -0.25 -8.46 16.43
C PRO A 23 1.23 -8.23 16.73
N GLU A 24 1.69 -7.00 16.49
CA GLU A 24 3.07 -6.56 16.74
C GLU A 24 4.16 -7.26 15.90
N SER A 25 3.80 -8.16 14.98
CA SER A 25 4.74 -8.66 13.97
C SER A 25 5.01 -7.61 12.89
N ASP A 26 6.15 -7.74 12.21
CA ASP A 26 6.50 -6.90 11.05
C ASP A 26 5.40 -6.93 9.97
N LYS A 27 4.78 -8.10 9.76
CA LYS A 27 3.63 -8.27 8.86
C LYS A 27 2.42 -7.45 9.32
N TRP A 28 2.13 -7.41 10.62
CA TRP A 28 1.01 -6.64 11.16
C TRP A 28 1.21 -5.14 10.98
N TYR A 29 2.40 -4.63 11.26
CA TYR A 29 2.75 -3.24 10.98
C TYR A 29 2.63 -2.94 9.48
N ALA A 30 3.12 -3.85 8.63
CA ALA A 30 3.08 -3.68 7.19
C ALA A 30 1.66 -3.62 6.63
N VAL A 31 0.81 -4.56 7.03
CA VAL A 31 -0.62 -4.59 6.67
C VAL A 31 -1.33 -3.35 7.22
N GLY A 32 -1.01 -2.90 8.43
CA GLY A 32 -1.58 -1.69 9.03
C GLY A 32 -1.22 -0.41 8.27
N ASN A 33 0.06 -0.23 7.92
CA ASN A 33 0.53 0.90 7.12
C ASN A 33 -0.08 0.89 5.71
N PHE A 34 -0.18 -0.30 5.11
CA PHE A 34 -0.79 -0.46 3.79
C PHE A 34 -2.30 -0.16 3.81
N ARG A 35 -3.03 -0.58 4.85
CA ARG A 35 -4.44 -0.24 5.05
C ARG A 35 -4.66 1.27 5.19
N LYS A 36 -3.80 1.97 5.95
CA LYS A 36 -3.85 3.44 6.09
C LYS A 36 -3.63 4.14 4.75
N PHE A 37 -2.71 3.63 3.94
CA PHE A 37 -2.50 4.12 2.57
C PHE A 37 -3.79 4.00 1.75
N VAL A 38 -4.40 2.81 1.70
CA VAL A 38 -5.63 2.55 0.92
C VAL A 38 -6.75 3.50 1.33
N LEU A 39 -7.05 3.58 2.64
CA LEU A 39 -8.09 4.47 3.17
C LEU A 39 -7.83 5.94 2.86
N SER A 40 -6.56 6.37 2.85
CA SER A 40 -6.19 7.74 2.50
C SER A 40 -6.51 8.07 1.05
N ILE A 41 -6.21 7.15 0.12
CA ILE A 41 -6.49 7.35 -1.32
C ILE A 41 -8.00 7.36 -1.57
N GLU A 42 -8.74 6.46 -0.94
CA GLU A 42 -10.21 6.40 -1.06
C GLU A 42 -10.89 7.67 -0.54
N GLY A 43 -10.41 8.22 0.58
CA GLY A 43 -10.95 9.45 1.15
C GLY A 43 -10.61 10.71 0.34
N ASN A 44 -9.47 10.71 -0.38
CA ASN A 44 -9.03 11.85 -1.19
C ASN A 44 -8.10 11.40 -2.33
N PRO A 45 -8.62 11.11 -3.54
CA PRO A 45 -7.81 10.68 -4.68
C PRO A 45 -7.18 11.87 -5.44
N SER A 46 -6.78 12.95 -4.75
CA SER A 46 -6.02 14.04 -5.36
C SER A 46 -4.56 13.65 -5.57
N LYS A 47 -3.93 14.19 -6.61
CA LYS A 47 -2.51 13.94 -6.92
C LYS A 47 -1.57 14.20 -5.75
N ALA A 48 -1.74 15.32 -5.05
CA ALA A 48 -0.94 15.66 -3.88
C ALA A 48 -1.09 14.63 -2.74
N ASN A 49 -2.31 14.11 -2.52
CA ASN A 49 -2.53 13.07 -1.52
C ASN A 49 -1.91 11.73 -1.96
N MET A 50 -2.04 11.37 -3.24
CA MET A 50 -1.40 10.17 -3.80
C MET A 50 0.12 10.19 -3.60
N GLU A 51 0.77 11.30 -3.93
CA GLU A 51 2.22 11.47 -3.76
C GLU A 51 2.64 11.38 -2.29
N LYS A 52 1.92 12.09 -1.40
CA LYS A 52 2.18 12.08 0.04
C LYS A 52 2.02 10.68 0.64
N SER A 53 0.92 10.01 0.33
CA SER A 53 0.63 8.67 0.88
C SER A 53 1.60 7.63 0.34
N LEU A 54 1.97 7.71 -0.94
CA LEU A 54 2.97 6.84 -1.54
C LEU A 54 4.35 7.04 -0.90
N HIS A 55 4.75 8.28 -0.66
CA HIS A 55 6.00 8.59 0.03
C HIS A 55 6.04 7.97 1.44
N ALA A 56 4.98 8.14 2.22
CA ALA A 56 4.86 7.55 3.55
C ALA A 56 4.94 6.01 3.51
N LEU A 57 4.22 5.36 2.59
CA LEU A 57 4.26 3.91 2.43
C LEU A 57 5.68 3.41 2.12
N ARG A 58 6.40 4.07 1.21
CA ARG A 58 7.79 3.70 0.86
C ARG A 58 8.74 3.85 2.04
N HIS A 59 8.57 4.90 2.84
CA HIS A 59 9.38 5.10 4.03
C HIS A 59 9.22 3.93 5.01
N HIS A 60 7.98 3.48 5.26
CA HIS A 60 7.72 2.32 6.12
C HIS A 60 8.31 1.02 5.56
N ILE A 61 8.23 0.79 4.25
CA ILE A 61 8.83 -0.41 3.63
C ILE A 61 10.33 -0.48 3.91
N VAL A 62 11.04 0.63 3.73
CA VAL A 62 12.51 0.65 3.87
C VAL A 62 12.95 0.47 5.32
N ASP A 63 12.24 1.09 6.25
CA ASP A 63 12.64 1.17 7.65
C ASP A 63 12.15 -0.01 8.50
N GLN A 64 10.98 -0.59 8.18
CA GLN A 64 10.25 -1.45 9.12
C GLN A 64 9.94 -2.86 8.60
N TYR A 65 10.07 -3.13 7.30
CA TYR A 65 9.61 -4.41 6.74
C TYR A 65 10.75 -5.41 6.61
N ASP A 66 10.45 -6.69 6.84
CA ASP A 66 11.34 -7.79 6.46
C ASP A 66 11.40 -7.90 4.93
N TRP A 67 12.54 -7.52 4.37
CA TRP A 67 12.83 -7.56 2.93
C TRP A 67 12.80 -8.96 2.33
N ASN A 68 12.95 -10.01 3.15
CA ASN A 68 12.87 -11.39 2.66
C ASN A 68 11.43 -11.89 2.54
N ALA A 69 10.48 -11.24 3.23
CA ALA A 69 9.11 -11.68 3.31
C ALA A 69 8.28 -11.32 2.06
N ASP A 70 7.32 -12.19 1.73
CA ASP A 70 6.49 -12.02 0.54
C ASP A 70 5.54 -10.81 0.61
N TYR A 71 5.11 -10.43 1.82
CA TYR A 71 4.29 -9.22 1.99
C TYR A 71 5.08 -7.96 1.62
N CYS A 72 6.39 -7.91 1.91
CA CYS A 72 7.23 -6.77 1.58
C CYS A 72 7.36 -6.61 0.07
N LYS A 73 7.66 -7.71 -0.63
CA LYS A 73 7.72 -7.73 -2.11
C LYS A 73 6.38 -7.32 -2.72
N THR A 74 5.27 -7.83 -2.19
CA THR A 74 3.93 -7.52 -2.69
C THR A 74 3.60 -6.03 -2.54
N ILE A 75 3.80 -5.45 -1.36
CA ILE A 75 3.51 -4.03 -1.09
C ILE A 75 4.48 -3.12 -1.88
N SER A 76 5.75 -3.51 -2.03
CA SER A 76 6.73 -2.77 -2.85
C SER A 76 6.36 -2.75 -4.34
N ASN A 77 5.92 -3.90 -4.86
CA ASN A 77 5.43 -4.03 -6.23
C ASN A 77 4.16 -3.19 -6.44
N PHE A 78 3.22 -3.22 -5.49
CA PHE A 78 2.06 -2.35 -5.49
C PHE A 78 2.48 -0.87 -5.56
N ALA A 79 3.39 -0.42 -4.70
CA ALA A 79 3.81 0.98 -4.64
C ALA A 79 4.45 1.44 -5.95
N SER A 80 5.17 0.56 -6.64
CA SER A 80 5.76 0.83 -7.95
C SER A 80 4.70 0.93 -9.05
N LYS A 81 3.72 0.02 -9.07
CA LYS A 81 2.59 0.07 -10.01
C LYS A 81 1.73 1.31 -9.79
N PHE A 82 1.41 1.63 -8.53
CA PHE A 82 0.61 2.79 -8.16
C PHE A 82 1.27 4.09 -8.61
N GLU A 83 2.59 4.22 -8.43
CA GLU A 83 3.34 5.39 -8.90
C GLU A 83 3.22 5.58 -10.41
N ALA A 84 3.34 4.51 -11.20
CA ALA A 84 3.21 4.57 -12.65
C ALA A 84 1.82 5.06 -13.08
N ILE A 85 0.76 4.58 -12.43
CA ILE A 85 -0.61 5.01 -12.70
C ILE A 85 -0.80 6.49 -12.30
N ALA A 86 -0.30 6.89 -11.14
CA ALA A 86 -0.44 8.24 -10.62
C ALA A 86 0.30 9.29 -11.47
N LYS A 87 1.42 8.92 -12.11
CA LYS A 87 2.17 9.80 -13.02
C LYS A 87 1.53 9.97 -14.40
N CYS A 88 0.71 9.01 -14.84
CA CYS A 88 -0.03 9.08 -16.10
C CYS A 88 -1.31 9.94 -16.02
N LYS A 89 -1.59 10.56 -14.86
CA LYS A 89 -2.74 11.44 -14.61
C LYS A 89 -2.35 12.90 -14.38
#